data_AF-A0A090HZV5-F1
#
_entry.id   AF-A0A090HZV5-F1
#
_cell.length_a   1.000
_cell.length_b   1.000
_cell.length_c   1.000
_cell.angle_alpha   90.00
_cell.angle_beta   90.00
_cell.angle_gamma   90.00
#
_symmetry.space_group_name_H-M   'P 1'
#
loop_
_entity.id
_entity.type
_entity.pdbx_description
1 polymer ?
#
loop_
_entity_poly.entity_id
_entity_poly.type
_entity_poly.pdbx_seq_one_letter_code
_entity_poly.pdbx_strand_id
1 'polypeptide(L)'
;MKRIMPYEPWFFIFFGVFHLHRVWGLVDRDAYSDFWINVMEQRGLFYYLIMGVLAIQCIIGIATLTKNLHHNYRWRWIYLFGGGYVLFDLFAIATEQVFWKKLILKMFDVNFAYWNELWTAFIILGAASFVLGIVLLFKVKKDDDF
;
A
#
# COMPACT_ATOMS: atom_id res chain seq x y z
N MET A 1 25.54 -11.37 -1.27
CA MET A 1 24.96 -11.16 -2.62
C MET A 1 23.53 -10.66 -2.48
N LYS A 2 23.08 -9.75 -3.38
CA LYS A 2 21.70 -9.26 -3.36
C LYS A 2 20.78 -10.29 -4.01
N ARG A 3 19.92 -10.96 -3.23
CA ARG A 3 18.95 -11.95 -3.74
C ARG A 3 17.55 -11.39 -3.69
N ILE A 4 16.75 -11.61 -4.74
CA ILE A 4 15.31 -11.31 -4.75
C ILE A 4 14.59 -12.51 -4.13
N MET A 5 13.71 -12.28 -3.15
CA MET A 5 12.92 -13.34 -2.53
C MET A 5 11.69 -13.63 -3.39
N PRO A 6 11.27 -14.91 -3.51
CA PRO A 6 10.16 -15.30 -4.38
C PRO A 6 8.83 -14.57 -4.12
N TYR A 7 8.63 -14.09 -2.89
CA TYR A 7 7.41 -13.37 -2.52
C TYR A 7 7.47 -11.87 -2.85
N GLU A 8 8.64 -11.27 -3.07
CA GLU A 8 8.77 -9.83 -3.32
C GLU A 8 8.06 -9.35 -4.59
N PRO A 9 8.12 -10.07 -5.73
CA PRO A 9 7.31 -9.73 -6.90
C PRO A 9 5.82 -9.63 -6.56
N TRP A 10 5.30 -10.64 -5.87
CA TRP A 10 3.90 -10.70 -5.44
C TRP A 10 3.54 -9.61 -4.45
N PHE A 11 4.48 -9.23 -3.57
CA PHE A 11 4.31 -8.08 -2.69
C PHE A 11 3.98 -6.83 -3.51
N PHE A 12 4.83 -6.52 -4.48
CA PHE A 12 4.73 -5.30 -5.27
C PHE A 12 3.53 -5.30 -6.21
N ILE A 13 3.19 -6.45 -6.78
CA ILE A 13 1.97 -6.63 -7.59
C ILE A 13 0.73 -6.32 -6.75
N PHE A 14 0.59 -6.97 -5.59
CA PHE A 14 -0.57 -6.74 -4.71
C PHE A 14 -0.63 -5.30 -4.21
N PHE A 15 0.50 -4.76 -3.74
CA PHE A 15 0.59 -3.37 -3.29
C PHE A 15 0.21 -2.40 -4.41
N GLY A 16 0.66 -2.66 -5.64
CA GLY A 16 0.31 -1.89 -6.83
C GLY A 16 -1.18 -1.93 -7.14
N VAL A 17 -1.79 -3.11 -7.20
CA VAL A 17 -3.24 -3.27 -7.43
C VAL A 17 -4.05 -2.59 -6.34
N PHE A 18 -3.62 -2.72 -5.07
CA PHE A 18 -4.23 -2.05 -3.94
C PHE A 18 -4.15 -0.52 -4.03
N HIS A 19 -3.25 0.05 -4.82
CA HIS A 19 -3.25 1.50 -5.06
C HIS A 19 -4.01 1.88 -6.33
N LEU A 20 -4.03 1.02 -7.35
CA LEU A 20 -4.71 1.27 -8.61
C LEU A 20 -6.24 1.34 -8.48
N HIS A 21 -6.85 0.69 -7.47
CA HIS A 21 -8.31 0.85 -7.25
C HIS A 21 -8.72 2.31 -6.99
N ARG A 22 -7.78 3.19 -6.59
CA ARG A 22 -8.02 4.62 -6.37
C ARG A 22 -8.38 5.37 -7.66
N VAL A 23 -8.18 4.76 -8.83
CA VAL A 23 -8.75 5.26 -10.10
C VAL A 23 -10.26 5.46 -9.98
N TRP A 24 -10.95 4.61 -9.20
CA TRP A 24 -12.37 4.81 -8.91
C TRP A 24 -12.65 6.18 -8.29
N GLY A 25 -11.82 6.64 -7.36
CA GLY A 25 -11.94 7.97 -6.76
C GLY A 25 -11.77 9.14 -7.74
N LEU A 26 -11.18 8.93 -8.92
CA LEU A 26 -11.14 9.95 -9.97
C LEU A 26 -12.38 9.92 -10.88
N VAL A 27 -13.02 8.76 -11.01
CA VAL A 27 -14.21 8.55 -11.86
C VAL A 27 -15.48 8.96 -11.11
N ASP A 28 -15.61 8.55 -9.86
CA ASP A 28 -16.75 8.83 -9.00
C ASP A 28 -16.25 9.10 -7.58
N ARG A 29 -16.23 10.38 -7.20
CA ARG A 29 -15.66 10.83 -5.94
C ARG A 29 -16.53 10.44 -4.75
N ASP A 30 -17.84 10.65 -4.90
CA ASP A 30 -18.82 10.48 -3.85
C ASP A 30 -18.94 9.00 -3.49
N ALA A 31 -19.16 8.13 -4.50
CA ALA A 31 -19.28 6.70 -4.26
C ALA A 31 -17.99 6.10 -3.69
N TYR A 32 -16.82 6.56 -4.16
CA TYR A 32 -15.53 6.11 -3.64
C TYR A 32 -15.32 6.53 -2.18
N SER A 33 -15.62 7.80 -1.84
CA SER A 33 -15.48 8.32 -0.50
C SER A 33 -16.43 7.62 0.48
N ASP A 34 -17.72 7.57 0.12
CA ASP A 34 -18.76 6.94 0.93
C ASP A 34 -18.42 5.48 1.21
N PHE A 35 -17.96 4.73 0.20
CA PHE A 35 -17.57 3.34 0.37
C PHE A 35 -16.47 3.17 1.41
N TRP A 36 -15.35 3.89 1.27
CA TRP A 36 -14.21 3.71 2.17
C TRP A 36 -14.46 4.25 3.57
N ILE A 37 -15.21 5.35 3.71
CA ILE A 37 -15.65 5.84 5.02
C ILE A 37 -16.55 4.80 5.70
N ASN A 38 -17.56 4.28 5.01
CA ASN A 38 -18.43 3.24 5.56
C ASN A 38 -17.65 1.98 5.97
N VAL A 39 -16.69 1.54 5.16
CA VAL A 39 -15.83 0.39 5.50
C VAL A 39 -15.03 0.64 6.77
N MET A 40 -14.47 1.85 6.95
CA MET A 40 -13.73 2.21 8.16
C MET A 40 -14.63 2.34 9.40
N GLU A 41 -15.85 2.87 9.25
CA GLU A 41 -16.77 3.11 10.37
C GLU A 41 -17.46 1.83 10.84
N GLN A 42 -17.91 0.99 9.91
CA GLN A 42 -18.58 -0.27 10.25
C GLN A 42 -17.62 -1.30 10.86
N ARG A 43 -16.31 -1.19 10.56
CA ARG A 43 -15.26 -2.12 11.02
C ARG A 43 -15.67 -3.59 10.87
N GLY A 44 -16.30 -3.92 9.74
CA GLY A 44 -16.78 -5.27 9.46
C GLY A 44 -15.66 -6.27 9.12
N LEU A 45 -16.03 -7.51 8.79
CA LEU A 45 -15.07 -8.54 8.39
C LEU A 45 -14.17 -8.08 7.24
N PHE A 46 -14.75 -7.42 6.23
CA PHE A 46 -14.01 -6.89 5.07
C PHE A 46 -12.89 -5.94 5.49
N TYR A 47 -13.17 -5.03 6.42
CA TYR A 47 -12.18 -4.11 6.97
C TYR A 47 -11.05 -4.87 7.65
N TYR A 48 -11.35 -5.78 8.59
CA TYR A 48 -10.31 -6.52 9.31
C TYR A 48 -9.47 -7.41 8.40
N LEU A 49 -10.06 -8.00 7.36
CA LEU A 49 -9.33 -8.79 6.37
C LEU A 49 -8.32 -7.94 5.60
N ILE A 50 -8.75 -6.78 5.09
CA ILE A 50 -7.85 -5.86 4.37
C ILE A 50 -6.72 -5.41 5.30
N MET A 51 -7.06 -4.92 6.50
CA MET A 51 -6.08 -4.39 7.44
C MET A 51 -5.10 -5.48 7.90
N GLY A 52 -5.57 -6.70 8.15
CA GLY A 52 -4.73 -7.83 8.53
C GLY A 52 -3.76 -8.25 7.42
N VAL A 53 -4.25 -8.36 6.18
CA VAL A 53 -3.40 -8.70 5.03
C VAL A 53 -2.33 -7.63 4.82
N LEU A 54 -2.72 -6.35 4.85
CA LEU A 54 -1.79 -5.22 4.72
C LEU A 54 -0.74 -5.22 5.84
N ALA A 55 -1.15 -5.43 7.09
CA ALA A 55 -0.24 -5.48 8.24
C ALA A 55 0.84 -6.55 8.05
N ILE A 56 0.41 -7.78 7.75
CA ILE A 56 1.31 -8.93 7.56
C ILE A 56 2.30 -8.62 6.43
N GLN A 57 1.80 -8.10 5.31
CA GLN A 57 2.63 -7.76 4.18
C GLN A 57 3.72 -6.74 4.56
N CYS A 58 3.32 -5.65 5.24
CA CYS A 58 4.23 -4.59 5.66
C CYS A 58 5.29 -5.10 6.64
N ILE A 59 4.90 -5.94 7.61
CA ILE A 59 5.83 -6.56 8.57
C ILE A 59 6.86 -7.43 7.85
N ILE A 60 6.42 -8.29 6.93
CA ILE A 60 7.31 -9.15 6.14
C ILE A 60 8.27 -8.30 5.29
N GLY A 61 7.77 -7.23 4.66
CA GLY A 61 8.59 -6.29 3.89
C GLY A 61 9.68 -5.65 4.74
N ILE A 62 9.32 -5.08 5.89
CA ILE A 62 10.26 -4.42 6.81
C ILE A 62 11.27 -5.45 7.36
N ALA A 63 10.83 -6.64 7.73
CA ALA A 63 11.72 -7.70 8.19
C ALA A 63 12.74 -8.12 7.13
N THR A 64 12.35 -8.13 5.85
CA THR A 64 13.29 -8.42 4.75
C THR A 64 14.24 -7.26 4.49
N LEU A 65 13.79 -6.02 4.65
CA LEU A 65 14.67 -4.86 4.58
C LEU A 65 15.73 -4.92 5.69
N THR A 66 15.34 -5.18 6.94
CA THR A 66 16.26 -5.22 8.09
C THR A 66 17.24 -6.38 8.01
N LYS A 67 16.79 -7.58 7.60
CA LYS A 67 17.68 -8.73 7.38
C LYS A 67 18.72 -8.50 6.29
N ASN A 68 18.43 -7.65 5.30
CA ASN A 68 19.31 -7.38 4.16
C ASN A 68 19.92 -5.98 4.17
N LEU A 69 19.99 -5.30 5.32
CA LEU A 69 20.34 -3.87 5.42
C LEU A 69 21.63 -3.51 4.68
N HIS A 70 22.68 -4.33 4.84
CA HIS A 70 24.00 -4.08 4.24
C HIS A 70 24.11 -4.48 2.76
N HIS A 71 23.22 -5.36 2.27
CA HIS A 71 23.24 -5.88 0.89
C HIS A 71 21.88 -5.69 0.22
N ASN A 72 21.39 -4.45 0.24
CA ASN A 72 20.02 -4.18 -0.15
C ASN A 72 19.85 -3.62 -1.57
N TYR A 73 18.68 -3.89 -2.15
CA TYR A 73 18.21 -3.17 -3.33
C TYR A 73 17.57 -1.84 -2.91
N ARG A 74 17.78 -0.78 -3.69
CA ARG A 74 17.23 0.56 -3.36
C ARG A 74 15.70 0.58 -3.32
N TRP A 75 15.03 -0.26 -4.10
CA TRP A 75 13.57 -0.33 -4.10
C TRP A 75 12.96 -0.94 -2.82
N ARG A 76 13.73 -1.68 -2.01
CA ARG A 76 13.22 -2.22 -0.72
C ARG A 76 12.92 -1.14 0.31
N TRP A 77 13.43 0.07 0.14
CA TRP A 77 13.08 1.21 1.01
C TRP A 77 11.58 1.51 1.00
N ILE A 78 10.85 1.12 -0.05
CA ILE A 78 9.37 1.18 -0.10
C ILE A 78 8.75 0.39 1.05
N TYR A 79 9.37 -0.71 1.51
CA TYR A 79 8.87 -1.47 2.65
C TYR A 79 8.89 -0.67 3.96
N LEU A 80 9.89 0.18 4.15
CA LEU A 80 9.95 1.03 5.34
C LEU A 80 9.05 2.24 5.22
N PHE A 81 9.14 2.99 4.13
CA PHE A 81 8.36 4.22 3.98
C PHE A 81 6.88 3.93 3.75
N GLY A 82 6.56 3.08 2.77
CA GLY A 82 5.18 2.70 2.49
C GLY A 82 4.62 1.78 3.58
N GLY A 83 5.35 0.72 3.94
CA GLY A 83 4.88 -0.23 4.95
C GLY A 83 4.83 0.36 6.35
N GLY A 84 5.80 1.18 6.74
CA GLY A 84 5.78 1.90 8.03
C GLY A 84 4.63 2.90 8.11
N TYR A 85 4.34 3.63 7.03
CA TYR A 85 3.19 4.51 6.95
C TYR A 85 1.88 3.72 7.13
N VAL A 86 1.69 2.61 6.40
CA VAL A 86 0.50 1.77 6.54
C VAL A 86 0.37 1.24 7.96
N LEU A 87 1.43 0.69 8.55
CA LEU A 87 1.39 0.20 9.94
C LEU A 87 1.06 1.31 10.94
N PHE A 88 1.56 2.52 10.72
CA PHE A 88 1.19 3.68 11.52
C PHE A 88 -0.29 4.05 11.35
N ASP A 89 -0.83 4.02 10.13
CA ASP A 89 -2.26 4.20 9.87
C ASP A 89 -3.09 3.17 10.63
N LEU A 90 -2.73 1.89 10.54
CA LEU A 90 -3.41 0.82 11.27
C LEU A 90 -3.39 1.08 12.77
N PHE A 91 -2.24 1.44 13.32
CA PHE A 91 -2.06 1.74 14.73
C PHE A 91 -2.89 2.95 15.18
N ALA A 92 -2.87 4.03 14.40
CA ALA A 92 -3.60 5.25 14.71
C ALA A 92 -5.12 5.04 14.64
N ILE A 93 -5.61 4.21 13.73
CA ILE A 93 -7.02 3.81 13.68
C ILE A 93 -7.37 2.90 14.87
N ALA A 94 -6.53 1.92 15.20
CA ALA A 94 -6.74 1.02 16.32
C ALA A 94 -6.73 1.72 17.70
N THR A 95 -5.93 2.78 17.84
CA THR A 95 -5.85 3.61 19.06
C THR A 95 -6.80 4.81 19.03
N GLU A 96 -7.67 4.89 18.01
CA GLU A 96 -8.68 5.93 17.83
C GLU A 96 -8.13 7.36 17.95
N GLN A 97 -6.92 7.58 17.43
CA GLN A 97 -6.24 8.87 17.48
C GLN A 97 -7.07 9.94 16.76
N VAL A 98 -7.64 10.87 17.55
CA VAL A 98 -8.58 11.88 17.06
C VAL A 98 -7.97 12.75 15.96
N PHE A 99 -6.69 13.11 16.09
CA PHE A 99 -5.98 13.88 15.09
C PHE A 99 -5.87 13.11 13.75
N TRP A 100 -5.46 11.84 13.82
CA TRP A 100 -5.27 11.03 12.63
C TRP A 100 -6.60 10.72 11.94
N LYS A 101 -7.64 10.40 12.72
CA LYS A 101 -9.00 10.20 12.21
C LYS A 101 -9.49 11.45 11.45
N LYS A 102 -9.30 12.65 12.00
CA LYS A 102 -9.67 13.91 11.32
C LYS A 102 -8.87 14.11 10.03
N LEU A 103 -7.58 13.78 10.02
CA LEU A 103 -6.74 13.88 8.83
C LEU A 103 -7.21 12.93 7.73
N ILE A 104 -7.50 11.67 8.07
CA ILE A 104 -8.04 10.68 7.13
C ILE A 104 -9.38 11.16 6.57
N LEU A 105 -10.32 11.61 7.42
CA LEU A 105 -11.62 12.10 6.94
C LEU A 105 -11.46 13.31 6.01
N LYS A 106 -10.53 14.21 6.31
CA LYS A 106 -10.19 15.33 5.42
C LYS A 106 -9.62 14.84 4.08
N MET A 107 -8.84 13.77 4.08
CA MET A 107 -8.33 13.15 2.86
C MET A 107 -9.46 12.66 1.94
N PHE A 108 -10.59 12.26 2.52
CA PHE A 108 -11.78 11.78 1.84
C PHE A 108 -12.85 12.87 1.59
N ASP A 109 -12.54 14.14 1.81
CA ASP A 109 -13.44 15.24 1.45
C ASP A 109 -13.35 15.55 -0.05
N VAL A 110 -14.43 15.22 -0.76
CA VAL A 110 -14.58 15.30 -2.22
C VAL A 110 -14.57 16.72 -2.79
N ASN A 111 -14.82 17.73 -1.94
CA ASN A 111 -14.96 19.13 -2.34
C ASN A 111 -13.63 19.87 -2.42
N PHE A 112 -12.56 19.33 -1.84
CA PHE A 112 -11.27 19.99 -1.84
C PHE A 112 -10.53 19.86 -3.18
N ALA A 113 -9.82 20.93 -3.56
CA ALA A 113 -9.07 21.00 -4.81
C ALA A 113 -7.94 19.96 -4.92
N TYR A 114 -7.38 19.50 -3.80
CA TYR A 114 -6.29 18.51 -3.79
C TYR A 114 -6.75 17.07 -4.10
N TRP A 115 -8.06 16.81 -4.20
CA TRP A 115 -8.60 15.45 -4.40
C TRP A 115 -7.92 14.74 -5.58
N ASN A 116 -7.96 15.36 -6.77
CA ASN A 116 -7.39 14.76 -7.97
C ASN A 116 -5.88 14.55 -7.84
N GLU A 117 -5.15 15.54 -7.32
CA GLU A 117 -3.69 15.48 -7.17
C GLU A 117 -3.28 14.34 -6.23
N LEU A 118 -3.96 14.26 -5.09
CA LEU A 118 -3.71 13.24 -4.07
C LEU A 118 -3.95 11.83 -4.61
N TRP A 119 -5.14 11.57 -5.15
CA TRP A 119 -5.46 10.22 -5.64
C TRP A 119 -4.63 9.85 -6.87
N THR A 120 -4.32 10.81 -7.74
CA THR A 120 -3.40 10.60 -8.88
C THR A 120 -2.00 10.21 -8.40
N ALA A 121 -1.46 10.87 -7.37
CA ALA A 121 -0.15 10.52 -6.82
C ALA A 121 -0.12 9.07 -6.31
N PHE A 122 -1.18 8.63 -5.61
CA PHE A 122 -1.30 7.24 -5.19
C PHE A 122 -1.46 6.26 -6.36
N ILE A 123 -2.20 6.62 -7.40
CA ILE A 123 -2.35 5.79 -8.60
C ILE A 123 -1.00 5.61 -9.30
N ILE A 124 -0.21 6.68 -9.44
CA ILE A 124 1.14 6.63 -10.02
C ILE A 124 2.06 5.73 -9.18
N LEU A 125 2.04 5.88 -7.86
CA LEU A 125 2.77 5.01 -6.94
C LEU A 125 2.37 3.53 -7.10
N GLY A 126 1.07 3.29 -7.25
CA GLY A 126 0.51 1.97 -7.49
C GLY A 126 0.96 1.36 -8.80
N ALA A 127 0.87 2.12 -9.90
CA ALA A 127 1.34 1.70 -11.21
C ALA A 127 2.84 1.39 -11.22
N ALA A 128 3.66 2.27 -10.61
CA ALA A 128 5.11 2.07 -10.52
C ALA A 128 5.45 0.81 -9.70
N SER A 129 4.75 0.59 -8.59
CA SER A 129 4.93 -0.61 -7.76
C SER A 129 4.50 -1.87 -8.51
N PHE A 130 3.37 -1.84 -9.21
CA PHE A 130 2.89 -2.96 -10.00
C PHE A 130 3.89 -3.36 -11.10
N VAL A 131 4.36 -2.39 -11.88
CA VAL A 131 5.37 -2.61 -12.93
C VAL A 131 6.66 -3.18 -12.33
N LEU A 132 7.12 -2.64 -11.19
CA LEU A 132 8.27 -3.18 -10.49
C LEU A 132 8.05 -4.65 -10.10
N GLY A 133 6.88 -5.00 -9.58
CA GLY A 133 6.53 -6.37 -9.23
C GLY A 133 6.58 -7.32 -10.43
N ILE A 134 6.04 -6.93 -11.58
CA ILE A 134 6.12 -7.69 -12.82
C ILE A 134 7.57 -7.88 -13.28
N VAL A 135 8.38 -6.81 -13.28
CA VAL A 135 9.80 -6.87 -13.65
C VAL A 135 10.57 -7.83 -12.74
N LEU A 136 10.32 -7.78 -11.42
CA LEU A 136 10.94 -8.68 -10.46
C LEU A 136 10.50 -10.14 -10.69
N LEU A 137 9.24 -10.37 -11.05
CA LEU A 137 8.73 -11.72 -11.33
C LEU A 137 9.48 -12.37 -12.50
N PHE A 138 9.64 -11.64 -13.60
CA PHE A 138 10.42 -12.11 -14.76
C PHE A 138 11.88 -12.36 -14.41
N LYS A 139 12.47 -11.53 -13.55
CA LYS A 139 13.86 -11.68 -13.13
C LYS A 139 14.07 -12.92 -12.26
N VAL A 140 13.19 -13.17 -11.29
CA VAL A 140 13.24 -14.39 -10.45
C VAL A 140 13.11 -15.63 -11.31
N LYS A 141 12.12 -15.67 -12.22
CA LYS A 141 11.92 -16.81 -13.11
C LYS A 141 13.15 -17.10 -13.97
N LYS A 142 13.75 -16.06 -14.54
CA LYS A 142 14.97 -16.20 -15.35
C LYS A 142 16.14 -16.76 -14.53
N ASP A 143 16.28 -16.36 -13.27
CA ASP A 143 17.36 -16.86 -12.40
C ASP A 143 17.12 -18.32 -11.94
N ASP A 144 15.88 -18.82 -11.97
CA ASP A 144 15.54 -20.21 -11.64
C ASP A 144 15.72 -21.19 -12.83
N ASP A 145 15.81 -20.67 -14.07
CA ASP A 145 15.97 -21.44 -15.31
C ASP A 145 17.45 -21.74 -15.68
N PHE A 146 18.42 -21.32 -14.86
CA PHE A 146 19.88 -21.54 -15.02
C PHE A 146 20.49 -22.25 -13.80
#